data_AF-A0A8D6Q3W1-F1
#
_entry.id   AF-A0A8D6Q3W1-F1
#
_cell.length_a   1.000
_cell.length_b   1.000
_cell.length_c   1.000
_cell.angle_alpha   90.00
_cell.angle_beta   90.00
_cell.angle_gamma   90.00
#
_symmetry.space_group_name_H-M   'P 1'
#
loop_
_entity.id
_entity.type
_entity.pdbx_description
1 polymer ?
#
loop_
_entity_poly.entity_id
_entity_poly.type
_entity_poly.pdbx_seq_one_letter_code
_entity_poly.pdbx_strand_id
1 'polypeptide(L)' 'MKKYLIVALLASLLAGCAHDSPCVPVYDSQGRLVHTNTCMKGTTEDNWDTAGAIAGGAAAVAGLT' A
#
# COMPACT_ATOMS: atom_id res chain seq x y z
N MET A 1 10.71 9.38 -22.64
CA MET A 1 10.93 7.93 -22.40
C MET A 1 11.37 7.63 -20.96
N LYS A 2 12.37 8.33 -20.42
CA LYS A 2 12.87 8.08 -19.05
C LYS A 2 11.82 8.34 -17.93
N LYS A 3 10.91 9.30 -18.11
CA LYS A 3 9.80 9.58 -17.19
C LYS A 3 8.80 8.41 -17.06
N TYR A 4 8.49 7.73 -18.16
CA TYR A 4 7.54 6.60 -18.15
C TYR A 4 8.11 5.36 -17.46
N LEU A 5 9.43 5.16 -17.56
CA LEU A 5 10.12 4.10 -16.80
C LEU A 5 10.03 4.35 -15.30
N ILE A 6 10.16 5.59 -14.84
CA ILE A 6 10.04 5.94 -13.41
C ILE A 6 8.61 5.69 -12.91
N VAL A 7 7.60 6.06 -13.70
CA VAL A 7 6.18 5.83 -13.37
C VAL A 7 5.86 4.34 -13.33
N ALA A 8 6.33 3.56 -14.30
CA ALA A 8 6.13 2.11 -14.33
C ALA A 8 6.82 1.42 -13.13
N LEU A 9 8.02 1.87 -12.77
CA LEU A 9 8.75 1.36 -11.61
C LEU A 9 7.99 1.67 -10.31
N LEU A 10 7.50 2.91 -10.13
CA LEU A 10 6.69 3.28 -8.99
C LEU A 10 5.41 2.43 -8.91
N ALA A 11 4.68 2.28 -10.02
CA ALA A 11 3.45 1.49 -10.05
C ALA A 11 3.70 0.03 -9.65
N SER A 12 4.79 -0.58 -10.11
CA SER A 12 5.17 -1.95 -9.73
C SER A 12 5.56 -2.08 -8.24
N LEU A 13 6.20 -1.06 -7.66
CA LEU A 13 6.56 -1.04 -6.24
C LEU A 13 5.32 -0.90 -5.35
N LEU A 14 4.38 -0.02 -5.71
CA LEU A 14 3.14 0.17 -4.95
C LEU A 14 2.21 -1.05 -5.03
N ALA A 15 2.15 -1.73 -6.17
CA ALA A 15 1.36 -2.94 -6.34
C ALA A 15 1.85 -4.09 -5.43
N GLY A 16 3.15 -4.16 -5.15
CA GLY A 16 3.71 -5.14 -4.21
C GLY A 16 3.35 -4.87 -2.75
N CYS A 17 3.14 -3.61 -2.36
CA CYS A 17 2.75 -3.23 -1.00
C CYS A 17 1.30 -3.61 -0.66
N ALA A 18 0.46 -3.84 -1.66
CA ALA A 18 -0.95 -4.19 -1.52
C ALA A 18 -1.22 -5.70 -1.58
N HIS A 19 -0.21 -6.56 -1.73
CA HIS A 19 -0.46 -7.99 -1.89
C HIS A 19 -0.42 -8.75 -0.56
N ASP A 20 0.60 -8.49 0.26
CA ASP A 20 0.84 -9.25 1.50
C ASP A 20 0.93 -8.29 2.69
N SER A 21 -0.20 -8.09 3.37
CA SER A 21 -0.16 -7.45 4.69
C SER A 21 0.33 -8.48 5.71
N PRO A 22 1.35 -8.17 6.53
CA PRO A 22 1.77 -9.12 7.56
C PRO A 22 0.57 -9.43 8.47
N CYS A 23 0.32 -10.71 8.71
CA CYS A 23 -0.68 -11.14 9.67
C CYS A 23 -0.14 -10.81 11.07
N VAL A 24 -0.41 -9.61 11.56
CA VAL A 24 0.10 -9.14 12.85
C VAL A 24 -0.95 -9.44 13.93
N PRO A 25 -0.63 -10.31 14.92
CA PRO A 25 -1.46 -10.45 16.11
C PRO A 25 -1.35 -9.18 16.96
N VAL A 26 -2.49 -8.61 17.34
CA VAL A 26 -2.58 -7.42 18.19
C VAL A 26 -2.92 -7.85 19.61
N TYR A 27 -2.08 -7.46 20.56
CA TYR A 27 -2.24 -7.79 21.98
C TYR A 27 -2.63 -6.54 22.79
N ASP A 28 -3.36 -6.74 23.89
CA ASP A 28 -3.64 -5.67 24.86
C ASP A 28 -2.46 -5.43 25.80
N SER A 29 -2.59 -4.46 26.71
CA SER A 29 -1.55 -4.12 27.69
C SER A 29 -1.28 -5.23 28.72
N GLN A 30 -2.13 -6.26 28.79
CA GLN A 30 -1.95 -7.45 29.62
C GLN A 30 -1.37 -8.62 28.82
N GLY A 31 -1.05 -8.42 27.53
CA GLY A 31 -0.49 -9.44 26.65
C GLY A 31 -1.51 -10.43 26.09
N ARG A 32 -2.82 -10.16 26.19
CA ARG A 32 -3.86 -11.04 25.64
C ARG A 32 -4.12 -10.69 24.19
N LEU A 33 -4.32 -11.72 23.35
CA LEU A 33 -4.68 -11.52 21.94
C LEU A 33 -6.06 -10.86 21.85
N VAL A 34 -6.10 -9.66 21.25
CA VAL A 34 -7.34 -8.89 21.04
C VAL A 34 -7.94 -9.24 19.69
N HIS A 35 -7.13 -9.21 18.64
CA HIS A 35 -7.50 -9.63 17.29
C HIS A 35 -6.26 -9.94 16.45
N THR A 36 -6.45 -10.72 15.39
CA THR A 36 -5.44 -10.93 14.35
C THR A 36 -5.84 -10.08 13.14
N ASN A 37 -4.97 -9.18 12.69
CA ASN A 37 -5.20 -8.51 11.42
C ASN A 37 -5.16 -9.55 10.29
N THR A 38 -6.17 -9.53 9.42
CA THR A 38 -6.26 -10.42 8.26
C THR A 38 -5.05 -10.25 7.35
N CYS A 39 -4.41 -11.36 6.96
CA CYS A 39 -3.27 -11.39 6.03
C CYS A 39 -3.58 -10.74 4.67
N MET A 40 -4.86 -10.74 4.28
CA MET A 40 -5.37 -10.10 3.07
C MET A 40 -5.75 -8.62 3.27
N LYS A 41 -5.29 -7.95 4.33
CA LYS A 41 -5.53 -6.50 4.46
C LYS A 41 -4.92 -5.71 3.28
N GLY A 42 -4.04 -6.35 2.51
CA GLY A 42 -3.42 -5.88 1.29
C GLY A 42 -4.41 -5.34 0.27
N THR A 43 -5.57 -5.97 0.14
CA THR A 43 -6.61 -5.65 -0.86
C THR A 43 -7.83 -4.94 -0.27
N THR A 44 -7.67 -4.28 0.88
CA THR A 44 -8.74 -3.46 1.46
C THR A 44 -8.83 -2.10 0.77
N GLU A 45 -10.01 -1.47 0.83
CA GLU A 45 -10.29 -0.14 0.27
C GLU A 45 -9.25 0.90 0.73
N ASP A 46 -8.89 0.90 2.01
CA ASP A 46 -7.86 1.78 2.60
C ASP A 46 -6.49 1.67 1.88
N ASN A 47 -6.11 0.45 1.49
CA ASN A 47 -4.85 0.20 0.80
C ASN A 47 -4.89 0.68 -0.65
N TRP A 48 -6.03 0.50 -1.33
CA TRP A 48 -6.24 1.02 -2.68
C TRP A 48 -6.32 2.54 -2.70
N ASP A 49 -6.96 3.16 -1.72
CA ASP A 49 -7.01 4.62 -1.57
C ASP A 49 -5.63 5.19 -1.31
N THR A 50 -4.86 4.56 -0.42
CA THR A 50 -3.48 4.96 -0.15
C THR A 50 -2.60 4.81 -1.38
N ALA A 51 -2.67 3.67 -2.07
CA ALA A 51 -1.92 3.44 -3.30
C ALA A 51 -2.34 4.43 -4.41
N GLY A 52 -3.63 4.72 -4.53
CA GLY A 52 -4.19 5.71 -5.45
C GLY A 52 -3.70 7.12 -5.15
N ALA A 53 -3.65 7.51 -3.86
CA ALA A 53 -3.10 8.79 -3.43
C ALA A 53 -1.62 8.93 -3.75
N ILE A 54 -0.82 7.88 -3.54
CA ILE A 54 0.61 7.89 -3.88
C ILE A 54 0.80 7.94 -5.41
N ALA A 55 0.01 7.18 -6.17
CA ALA A 55 0.06 7.20 -7.64
C ALA A 55 -0.34 8.56 -8.20
N GLY A 56 -1.42 9.18 -7.68
CA GLY A 56 -1.85 10.52 -8.05
C GLY A 56 -0.82 11.59 -7.69
N GLY A 57 -0.24 11.51 -6.49
CA GLY A 57 0.85 12.40 -6.06
C GLY A 57 2.09 12.27 -6.95
N ALA A 58 2.50 11.05 -7.29
CA ALA A 58 3.61 10.82 -8.20
C ALA A 58 3.35 11.34 -9.61
N ALA A 59 2.13 11.20 -10.12
CA ALA A 59 1.72 11.71 -11.42
C ALA A 59 1.76 13.25 -11.45
N ALA A 60 1.29 13.91 -10.39
CA ALA A 60 1.36 15.37 -10.24
C ALA A 60 2.81 15.88 -10.19
N VAL A 61 3.69 15.22 -9.41
CA VAL A 61 5.12 15.55 -9.36
C VAL A 61 5.80 15.38 -10.72
N ALA A 62 5.36 14.40 -11.52
CA ALA A 62 5.88 14.17 -12.85
C ALA A 62 5.32 15.12 -13.93
N GLY A 63 4.32 15.95 -13.59
CA GLY A 63 3.60 16.83 -14.51
C GLY A 63 2.76 16.06 -15.53
N LEU A 64 2.17 14.94 -15.10
CA LEU A 64 1.38 14.03 -15.94
C LEU A 64 -0.14 14.17 -15.70
N THR A 65 -0.54 15.15 -14.89
CA THR A 65 -1.93 15.50 -14.52
C THR A 65 -2.14 16.99 -14.67
#